data_AF-A0AAQ4REL3-F1
#
_entry.id   AF-A0AAQ4REL3-F1
#
_cell.length_a   1.000
_cell.length_b   1.000
_cell.length_c   1.000
_cell.angle_alpha   90.00
_cell.angle_beta   90.00
_cell.angle_gamma   90.00
#
_symmetry.space_group_name_H-M   'P 1'
#
loop_
_entity.id
_entity.type
_entity.pdbx_description
1 polymer ?
#
loop_
_entity_poly.entity_id
_entity_poly.type
_entity_poly.pdbx_seq_one_letter_code
_entity_poly.pdbx_strand_id
1 'polypeptide(L)'
;MQILKSPNSCLFSPRESLASSQTLNLFKYLINRFTSEFDPMELLGRGAFGRVYKAKHKMLNNVYYAVKVVRCEEKSLREMGTLSELLHPNIVRYYTFWVEDSGYRNPELADGALSFFSRTSSNSSAKYFYIQMELCDTKTLKHWIVEKNKESLQDSKRREEGHSITEQIVSAVEYIHSKRHVHRDLKPENILFGLDGKAKIGDFGLVTQDDDGDDNALMERSRERGTHSYMAPEQREKKYDRKVDIFALGLIYFEILWKLSTGHERAEVTELISSLTDLRTYKCDVRISFF
;
A
#
# COMPACT_ATOMS: atom_id res chain seq x y z
N MET A 1 -37.74 73.81 29.08
CA MET A 1 -37.44 73.05 27.86
C MET A 1 -38.35 71.82 27.85
N GLN A 2 -39.48 71.94 27.15
CA GLN A 2 -40.40 70.88 26.70
C GLN A 2 -39.61 69.81 25.88
N ILE A 3 -39.94 68.51 25.69
CA ILE A 3 -41.22 67.84 25.39
C ILE A 3 -41.01 66.28 25.35
N LEU A 4 -41.98 65.50 25.89
CA LEU A 4 -42.63 64.22 25.50
C LEU A 4 -41.96 62.81 25.38
N LYS A 5 -42.58 61.87 26.14
CA LYS A 5 -43.21 60.55 25.81
C LYS A 5 -42.39 59.24 25.59
N SER A 6 -42.82 58.19 26.33
CA SER A 6 -42.64 56.72 26.16
C SER A 6 -43.40 56.16 24.93
N PRO A 7 -43.42 54.84 24.52
CA PRO A 7 -43.22 53.58 25.29
C PRO A 7 -42.60 52.32 24.59
N ASN A 8 -42.40 51.22 25.37
CA ASN A 8 -42.30 49.79 24.98
C ASN A 8 -41.11 49.35 24.08
N SER A 9 -40.49 48.16 24.12
CA SER A 9 -40.77 46.83 24.70
C SER A 9 -39.52 45.94 24.52
N CYS A 10 -39.51 44.79 25.21
CA CYS A 10 -38.79 43.53 24.92
C CYS A 10 -37.74 43.11 25.96
N LEU A 11 -38.24 42.23 26.84
CA LEU A 11 -37.53 41.31 27.70
C LEU A 11 -36.45 40.55 26.93
N PHE A 12 -35.19 40.67 27.38
CA PHE A 12 -34.14 39.71 27.06
C PHE A 12 -33.84 38.89 28.32
N SER A 13 -34.40 37.68 28.38
CA SER A 13 -33.90 36.62 29.25
C SER A 13 -32.66 35.99 28.59
N PRO A 14 -31.59 35.66 29.33
CA PRO A 14 -30.49 34.89 28.79
C PRO A 14 -30.92 33.42 28.66
N ARG A 15 -31.05 32.91 27.43
CA ARG A 15 -31.03 31.46 27.19
C ARG A 15 -29.57 31.04 27.04
N GLU A 16 -28.95 30.71 28.16
CA GLU A 16 -27.86 29.75 28.17
C GLU A 16 -28.41 28.40 27.66
N SER A 17 -28.06 28.00 26.45
CA SER A 17 -28.30 26.62 26.03
C SER A 17 -27.23 25.74 26.64
N LEU A 18 -27.57 25.08 27.75
CA LEU A 18 -26.89 23.87 28.23
C LEU A 18 -26.82 22.86 27.07
N ALA A 19 -25.65 22.72 26.45
CA ALA A 19 -25.34 21.49 25.73
C ALA A 19 -25.27 20.37 26.77
N SER A 20 -26.20 19.41 26.70
CA SER A 20 -26.30 18.34 27.68
C SER A 20 -25.05 17.46 27.68
N SER A 21 -24.68 16.93 28.85
CA SER A 21 -23.59 15.96 29.05
C SER A 21 -23.69 14.72 28.12
N GLN A 22 -24.89 14.43 27.61
CA GLN A 22 -25.12 13.38 26.61
C GLN A 22 -24.58 13.73 25.22
N THR A 23 -24.66 14.99 24.77
CA THR A 23 -24.11 15.41 23.47
C THR A 23 -22.59 15.31 23.48
N LEU A 24 -21.93 15.73 24.57
CA LEU A 24 -20.47 15.62 24.73
C LEU A 24 -19.99 14.16 24.84
N ASN A 25 -20.77 13.27 25.46
CA ASN A 25 -20.47 11.83 25.49
C ASN A 25 -20.70 11.14 24.13
N LEU A 26 -21.66 11.62 23.33
CA LEU A 26 -21.86 11.13 21.96
C LEU A 26 -20.71 11.54 21.03
N PHE A 27 -20.18 12.76 21.19
CA PHE A 27 -19.00 13.23 20.46
C PHE A 27 -17.75 12.38 20.77
N LYS A 28 -17.56 11.91 22.01
CA LYS A 28 -16.45 11.03 22.38
C LYS A 28 -16.47 9.67 21.66
N TYR A 29 -17.64 9.18 21.26
CA TYR A 29 -17.82 7.89 20.56
C TYR A 29 -17.80 8.00 19.03
N LEU A 30 -17.74 9.23 18.49
CA LEU A 30 -17.81 9.53 17.05
C LEU A 30 -16.50 10.07 16.47
N ILE A 31 -15.44 10.15 17.27
CA ILE A 31 -14.14 10.61 16.81
C ILE A 31 -13.40 9.43 16.19
N ASN A 32 -13.48 9.35 14.87
CA ASN A 32 -12.63 8.53 14.02
C ASN A 32 -11.16 8.94 14.26
N ARG A 33 -10.30 7.99 14.66
CA ARG A 33 -8.91 8.29 15.04
C ARG A 33 -8.18 8.94 13.86
N PHE A 34 -8.40 8.44 12.65
CA PHE A 34 -7.78 8.97 11.44
C PHE A 34 -8.08 10.46 11.25
N THR A 35 -9.34 10.89 11.34
CA THR A 35 -9.69 12.31 11.18
C THR A 35 -9.40 13.14 12.44
N SER A 36 -9.13 12.50 13.57
CA SER A 36 -8.74 13.19 14.81
C SER A 36 -7.27 13.58 14.82
N GLU A 37 -6.39 12.68 14.41
CA GLU A 37 -4.92 12.82 14.45
C GLU A 37 -4.36 13.41 13.15
N PHE A 38 -5.05 13.19 12.03
CA PHE A 38 -4.58 13.58 10.70
C PHE A 38 -5.58 14.47 9.97
N ASP A 39 -5.06 15.30 9.08
CA ASP A 39 -5.80 15.96 8.02
C ASP A 39 -5.65 15.11 6.74
N PRO A 40 -6.67 14.32 6.34
CA PRO A 40 -6.62 13.55 5.11
C PRO A 40 -6.69 14.50 3.91
N MET A 41 -5.80 14.30 2.95
CA MET A 41 -5.67 15.16 1.78
C MET A 41 -6.10 14.40 0.51
N GLU A 42 -5.19 14.22 -0.44
CA GLU A 42 -5.43 13.57 -1.72
C GLU A 42 -5.44 12.03 -1.62
N LEU A 43 -6.24 11.41 -2.49
CA LEU A 43 -6.24 9.97 -2.69
C LEU A 43 -5.03 9.60 -3.57
N LEU A 44 -4.07 8.87 -3.01
CA LEU A 44 -2.85 8.44 -3.71
C LEU A 44 -3.10 7.21 -4.58
N GLY A 45 -4.02 6.33 -4.19
CA GLY A 45 -4.29 5.11 -4.96
C GLY A 45 -5.54 4.37 -4.53
N ARG A 46 -6.09 3.59 -5.47
CA ARG A 46 -7.15 2.59 -5.24
C ARG A 46 -6.62 1.23 -5.67
N GLY A 47 -6.70 0.24 -4.79
CA GLY A 47 -6.32 -1.15 -5.06
C GLY A 47 -7.42 -2.12 -4.68
N ALA A 48 -7.23 -3.40 -5.01
CA ALA A 48 -8.15 -4.49 -4.66
C ALA A 48 -8.43 -4.54 -3.14
N PHE A 49 -7.43 -4.18 -2.34
CA PHE A 49 -7.47 -4.24 -0.88
C PHE A 49 -7.93 -2.94 -0.21
N GLY A 50 -8.17 -1.85 -0.95
CA GLY A 50 -8.63 -0.60 -0.34
C GLY A 50 -8.13 0.69 -0.98
N ARG A 51 -8.04 1.74 -0.16
CA ARG A 51 -7.70 3.11 -0.60
C ARG A 51 -6.51 3.64 0.18
N VAL A 52 -5.61 4.35 -0.48
CA VAL A 52 -4.45 4.99 0.16
C VAL A 52 -4.61 6.50 0.09
N TYR A 53 -4.52 7.17 1.23
CA TYR A 53 -4.63 8.63 1.33
C TYR A 53 -3.31 9.23 1.78
N LYS A 54 -2.95 10.38 1.23
CA LYS A 54 -1.95 11.25 1.85
C LYS A 54 -2.60 11.93 3.05
N ALA A 55 -1.91 11.97 4.17
CA ALA A 55 -2.44 12.55 5.39
C ALA A 55 -1.36 13.38 6.10
N LYS A 56 -1.69 14.61 6.48
CA LYS A 56 -0.81 15.47 7.28
C LYS A 56 -1.09 15.23 8.76
N HIS A 57 -0.06 15.04 9.57
CA HIS A 57 -0.26 14.90 11.01
C HIS A 57 -0.53 16.27 11.65
N LYS A 58 -1.64 16.42 12.39
CA LYS A 58 -2.08 17.73 12.88
C LYS A 58 -1.13 18.38 13.88
N MET A 59 -0.52 17.58 14.75
CA MET A 59 0.38 18.08 15.81
C MET A 59 1.85 18.20 15.38
N LEU A 60 2.23 17.60 14.24
CA LEU A 60 3.62 17.56 13.80
C LEU A 60 3.77 18.44 12.57
N ASN A 61 4.54 19.52 12.68
CA ASN A 61 4.63 20.48 11.59
C ASN A 61 5.24 19.85 10.33
N ASN A 62 4.53 19.95 9.21
CA ASN A 62 4.94 19.46 7.89
C ASN A 62 5.33 17.96 7.84
N VAL A 63 4.74 17.14 8.71
CA VAL A 63 4.91 15.68 8.64
C VAL A 63 3.73 15.06 7.91
N TYR A 64 4.04 14.27 6.87
CA TYR A 64 3.06 13.63 6.01
C TYR A 64 3.26 12.11 6.00
N TYR A 65 2.15 11.39 5.87
CA TYR A 65 2.11 9.93 5.82
C TYR A 65 1.22 9.46 4.67
N ALA A 66 1.42 8.21 4.25
CA ALA A 66 0.45 7.47 3.47
C ALA A 66 -0.38 6.59 4.42
N VAL A 67 -1.71 6.70 4.38
CA VAL A 67 -2.62 5.90 5.22
C VAL A 67 -3.46 5.00 4.32
N LYS A 68 -3.23 3.68 4.41
CA LYS A 68 -3.97 2.66 3.67
C LYS A 68 -5.17 2.20 4.49
N VAL A 69 -6.37 2.39 3.94
CA VAL A 69 -7.66 2.00 4.53
C VAL A 69 -8.15 0.74 3.85
N VAL A 70 -8.21 -0.36 4.61
CA VAL A 70 -8.55 -1.72 4.13
C VAL A 70 -9.78 -2.21 4.88
N ARG A 71 -10.75 -2.80 4.18
CA ARG A 71 -11.87 -3.48 4.86
C ARG A 71 -11.36 -4.78 5.49
N CYS A 72 -11.65 -4.99 6.76
CA CYS A 72 -11.24 -6.19 7.49
C CYS A 72 -12.05 -7.40 7.02
N GLU A 73 -11.37 -8.45 6.59
CA GLU A 73 -11.88 -9.82 6.55
C GLU A 73 -11.17 -10.63 7.66
N GLU A 74 -11.81 -11.63 8.25
CA GLU A 74 -11.31 -12.36 9.45
C GLU A 74 -9.87 -12.91 9.33
N LYS A 75 -9.35 -13.06 8.11
CA LYS A 75 -8.00 -13.58 7.82
C LYS A 75 -6.87 -12.52 7.86
N SER A 76 -7.16 -11.23 8.02
CA SER A 76 -6.17 -10.15 7.85
C SER A 76 -5.35 -9.76 9.10
N LEU A 77 -5.62 -10.35 10.26
CA LEU A 77 -5.05 -9.90 11.55
C LEU A 77 -3.63 -10.41 11.83
N ARG A 78 -3.20 -11.52 11.21
CA ARG A 78 -1.92 -12.17 11.55
C ARG A 78 -0.70 -11.48 10.91
N GLU A 79 -0.90 -10.60 9.93
CA GLU A 79 0.18 -10.11 9.06
C GLU A 79 0.69 -8.71 9.45
N MET A 80 -0.06 -7.90 10.21
CA MET A 80 0.32 -6.49 10.45
C MET A 80 1.39 -6.28 11.52
N GLY A 81 1.55 -7.21 12.46
CA GLY A 81 2.60 -7.14 13.48
C GLY A 81 3.99 -7.19 12.84
N THR A 82 4.20 -8.15 11.95
CA THR A 82 5.51 -8.42 11.36
C THR A 82 5.99 -7.35 10.38
N LEU A 83 5.06 -6.62 9.74
CA LEU A 83 5.41 -5.52 8.84
C LEU A 83 6.02 -4.32 9.56
N SER A 84 5.61 -4.07 10.81
CA SER A 84 6.18 -2.96 11.60
C SER A 84 7.64 -3.19 12.01
N GLU A 85 8.10 -4.45 11.97
CA GLU A 85 9.47 -4.84 12.31
C GLU A 85 10.45 -4.71 11.13
N LEU A 86 9.93 -4.58 9.91
CA LEU A 86 10.76 -4.44 8.71
C LEU A 86 11.31 -3.01 8.61
N LEU A 87 12.58 -2.85 9.00
CA LEU A 87 13.32 -1.60 8.89
C LEU A 87 14.50 -1.73 7.93
N HIS A 88 14.33 -1.23 6.71
CA HIS A 88 15.37 -1.23 5.67
C HIS A 88 15.23 0.05 4.82
N PRO A 89 16.32 0.70 4.37
CA PRO A 89 16.24 1.94 3.57
C PRO A 89 15.39 1.79 2.30
N ASN A 90 15.41 0.60 1.68
CA ASN A 90 14.70 0.29 0.44
C ASN A 90 13.40 -0.50 0.66
N ILE A 91 12.80 -0.41 1.85
CA ILE A 91 11.45 -0.91 2.16
C ILE A 91 10.62 0.26 2.67
N VAL A 92 9.37 0.37 2.22
CA VAL A 92 8.42 1.36 2.73
C VAL A 92 8.19 1.10 4.22
N ARG A 93 8.47 2.09 5.07
CA ARG A 93 8.31 1.92 6.52
C ARG A 93 6.83 1.86 6.91
N TYR A 94 6.48 0.84 7.68
CA TYR A 94 5.18 0.71 8.36
C TYR A 94 5.33 1.23 9.79
N TYR A 95 4.59 2.29 10.14
CA TYR A 95 4.72 2.93 11.46
C TYR A 95 3.80 2.29 12.50
N THR A 96 2.51 2.17 12.18
CA THR A 96 1.51 1.64 13.09
C THR A 96 0.24 1.30 12.31
N PHE A 97 -0.69 0.60 12.95
CA PHE A 97 -2.02 0.36 12.43
C PHE A 97 -3.06 0.49 13.54
N TRP A 98 -4.31 0.73 13.15
CA TRP A 98 -5.46 0.69 14.05
C TRP A 98 -6.70 0.22 13.33
N VAL A 99 -7.74 -0.11 14.10
CA VAL A 99 -9.02 -0.61 13.59
C VAL A 99 -10.12 0.38 13.93
N GLU A 100 -11.02 0.63 12.98
CA GLU A 100 -12.22 1.44 13.18
C GLU A 100 -13.46 0.76 12.62
N ASP A 101 -14.63 1.19 13.10
CA ASP A 101 -15.95 0.68 12.69
C ASP A 101 -16.46 1.23 11.36
N SER A 102 -15.73 2.15 10.73
CA SER A 102 -16.10 2.74 9.45
C SER A 102 -14.88 3.10 8.61
N GLY A 103 -14.99 2.91 7.30
CA GLY A 103 -13.97 3.34 6.35
C GLY A 103 -14.08 4.84 6.08
N TYR A 104 -12.95 5.49 5.84
CA TYR A 104 -12.91 6.92 5.55
C TYR A 104 -13.68 7.26 4.27
N ARG A 105 -14.57 8.25 4.37
CA ARG A 105 -15.31 8.83 3.24
C ARG A 105 -14.94 10.31 3.17
N ASN A 106 -14.38 10.73 2.02
CA ASN A 106 -14.04 12.13 1.81
C ASN A 106 -15.35 12.97 1.74
N PRO A 107 -15.56 13.92 2.66
CA PRO A 107 -16.76 14.77 2.64
C PRO A 107 -16.88 15.63 1.38
N GLU A 108 -15.76 16.03 0.77
CA GLU A 108 -15.74 16.94 -0.39
C GLU A 108 -16.11 16.24 -1.71
N LEU A 109 -16.01 14.90 -1.76
CA LEU A 109 -16.41 14.09 -2.91
C LEU A 109 -17.82 13.50 -2.76
N ALA A 110 -18.51 13.80 -1.66
CA ALA A 110 -19.88 13.38 -1.46
C ALA A 110 -20.80 14.34 -2.23
N ASP A 111 -20.97 14.06 -3.52
CA ASP A 111 -22.00 14.67 -4.34
C ASP A 111 -23.38 14.44 -3.68
N GLY A 112 -24.07 15.53 -3.36
CA GLY A 112 -25.49 15.53 -3.02
C GLY A 112 -25.87 15.00 -1.63
N ALA A 113 -26.56 15.86 -0.88
CA ALA A 113 -27.29 15.54 0.34
C ALA A 113 -28.18 14.28 0.20
N LEU A 114 -27.92 13.27 1.05
CA LEU A 114 -28.79 12.18 1.57
C LEU A 114 -28.00 10.86 1.70
N SER A 115 -27.04 10.79 2.62
CA SER A 115 -26.62 9.48 3.14
C SER A 115 -26.43 9.42 4.66
N PHE A 116 -26.66 10.53 5.36
CA PHE A 116 -26.63 10.57 6.82
C PHE A 116 -27.76 9.76 7.49
N PHE A 117 -28.79 9.35 6.73
CA PHE A 117 -29.96 8.63 7.24
C PHE A 117 -30.16 7.20 6.74
N SER A 118 -29.26 6.64 5.92
CA SER A 118 -29.36 5.21 5.56
C SER A 118 -28.41 4.37 6.41
N ARG A 119 -28.66 4.35 7.72
CA ARG A 119 -28.32 3.18 8.55
C ARG A 119 -29.34 2.10 8.23
N THR A 120 -29.24 1.49 7.05
CA THR A 120 -29.94 0.24 6.79
C THR A 120 -29.24 -0.87 7.56
N SER A 121 -29.98 -1.38 8.54
CA SER A 121 -29.70 -2.53 9.36
C SER A 121 -29.27 -3.74 8.51
N SER A 122 -27.97 -3.93 8.35
CA SER A 122 -27.40 -5.22 7.96
C SER A 122 -26.37 -5.62 9.02
N ASN A 123 -26.61 -6.77 9.65
CA ASN A 123 -25.98 -7.28 10.86
C ASN A 123 -24.54 -7.76 10.64
N SER A 124 -23.61 -6.84 10.36
CA SER A 124 -22.19 -6.98 10.67
C SER A 124 -21.53 -5.60 10.57
N SER A 125 -21.07 -5.03 11.68
CA SER A 125 -20.29 -3.79 11.68
C SER A 125 -18.95 -4.06 11.00
N ALA A 126 -18.87 -3.79 9.70
CA ALA A 126 -17.63 -3.98 8.95
C ALA A 126 -16.51 -3.17 9.60
N LYS A 127 -15.46 -3.85 10.07
CA LYS A 127 -14.25 -3.23 10.61
C LYS A 127 -13.32 -2.82 9.47
N TYR A 128 -12.51 -1.80 9.70
CA TYR A 128 -11.53 -1.29 8.74
C TYR A 128 -10.17 -1.14 9.41
N PHE A 129 -9.11 -1.62 8.76
CA PHE A 129 -7.74 -1.32 9.13
C PHE A 129 -7.30 0.00 8.51
N TYR A 130 -6.61 0.78 9.31
CA TYR A 130 -5.87 1.96 8.90
C TYR A 130 -4.41 1.68 9.15
N ILE A 131 -3.59 1.71 8.11
CA ILE A 131 -2.16 1.40 8.16
C ILE A 131 -1.41 2.68 7.85
N GLN A 132 -0.68 3.21 8.82
CA GLN A 132 0.16 4.39 8.64
C GLN A 132 1.53 3.97 8.13
N MET A 133 1.92 4.53 6.99
CA MET A 133 3.15 4.20 6.27
C MET A 133 3.93 5.47 5.90
N GLU A 134 5.20 5.28 5.56
CA GLU A 134 6.03 6.30 4.90
C GLU A 134 5.35 6.81 3.63
N LEU A 135 5.34 8.14 3.47
CA LEU A 135 4.90 8.77 2.23
C LEU A 135 6.03 8.66 1.19
N CYS A 136 5.74 7.98 0.09
CA CYS A 136 6.61 7.91 -1.09
C CYS A 136 6.11 8.88 -2.17
N ASP A 137 6.91 9.05 -3.22
CA ASP A 137 6.49 9.69 -4.46
C ASP A 137 5.29 8.95 -5.08
N THR A 138 4.48 9.67 -5.85
CA THR A 138 3.32 9.10 -6.56
C THR A 138 3.74 8.23 -7.75
N LYS A 139 4.96 8.45 -8.28
CA LYS A 139 5.52 7.63 -9.35
C LYS A 139 6.13 6.35 -8.79
N THR A 140 5.81 5.25 -9.47
CA THR A 140 6.35 3.91 -9.20
C THR A 140 7.39 3.52 -10.24
N LEU A 141 8.09 2.40 -10.03
CA LEU A 141 9.00 1.84 -11.03
C LEU A 141 8.31 1.60 -12.38
N LYS A 142 7.03 1.20 -12.38
CA LYS A 142 6.25 1.09 -13.61
C LYS A 142 6.23 2.40 -14.41
N HIS A 143 6.02 3.52 -13.73
CA HIS A 143 6.02 4.83 -14.37
C HIS A 143 7.41 5.15 -14.93
N TRP A 144 8.47 4.87 -14.17
CA TRP A 144 9.84 5.05 -14.65
C TRP A 144 10.14 4.22 -15.91
N ILE A 145 9.77 2.94 -15.94
CA ILE A 145 9.95 2.06 -17.11
C ILE A 145 9.20 2.61 -18.33
N VAL A 146 7.94 3.04 -18.14
CA VAL A 146 7.12 3.61 -19.22
C VAL A 146 7.74 4.88 -19.79
N GLU A 147 8.24 5.79 -18.95
CA GLU A 147 8.93 6.99 -19.42
C GLU A 147 10.23 6.65 -20.15
N LYS A 148 11.05 5.75 -19.60
CA LYS A 148 12.28 5.29 -20.25
C LYS A 148 12.04 4.57 -21.57
N ASN A 149 10.88 3.94 -21.78
CA ASN A 149 10.52 3.33 -23.06
C ASN A 149 10.19 4.38 -24.14
N LYS A 150 9.89 5.64 -23.78
CA LYS A 150 9.71 6.73 -24.75
C LYS A 150 11.04 7.28 -25.27
N GLU A 151 12.12 7.08 -24.53
CA GLU A 151 13.48 7.51 -24.88
C GLU A 151 14.12 6.55 -25.93
N SER A 152 15.23 6.98 -26.53
CA SER A 152 15.96 6.20 -27.55
C SER A 152 16.74 5.02 -26.95
N LEU A 153 16.89 3.94 -27.72
CA LEU A 153 17.44 2.63 -27.30
C LEU A 153 18.89 2.62 -26.80
N GLN A 154 19.70 3.64 -27.11
CA GLN A 154 21.13 3.69 -26.76
C GLN A 154 21.44 4.51 -25.51
N ASP A 155 20.50 4.58 -24.55
CA ASP A 155 20.70 5.38 -23.35
C ASP A 155 21.58 4.64 -22.32
N SER A 156 22.88 4.95 -22.32
CA SER A 156 23.82 4.54 -21.26
C SER A 156 23.30 4.90 -19.87
N LYS A 157 22.57 6.02 -19.75
CA LYS A 157 21.95 6.49 -18.50
C LYS A 157 20.83 5.57 -18.00
N ARG A 158 20.04 4.96 -18.90
CA ARG A 158 19.03 3.96 -18.50
C ARG A 158 19.68 2.78 -17.80
N ARG A 159 20.82 2.31 -18.30
CA ARG A 159 21.54 1.18 -17.69
C ARG A 159 22.12 1.55 -16.33
N GLU A 160 22.69 2.74 -16.20
CA GLU A 160 23.24 3.24 -14.94
C GLU A 160 22.16 3.44 -13.87
N GLU A 161 21.09 4.18 -14.19
CA GLU A 161 19.95 4.39 -13.29
C GLU A 161 19.27 3.06 -12.95
N GLY A 162 19.06 2.22 -13.97
CA GLY A 162 18.45 0.90 -13.82
C GLY A 162 19.27 -0.03 -12.93
N HIS A 163 20.59 0.00 -13.04
CA HIS A 163 21.47 -0.76 -12.16
C HIS A 163 21.34 -0.30 -10.72
N SER A 164 21.40 1.01 -10.45
CA SER A 164 21.26 1.55 -9.10
C SER A 164 19.90 1.21 -8.47
N ILE A 165 18.81 1.27 -9.25
CA ILE A 165 17.48 0.84 -8.81
C ILE A 165 17.47 -0.65 -8.49
N THR A 166 18.08 -1.48 -9.33
CA THR A 166 18.11 -2.93 -9.15
C THR A 166 18.87 -3.33 -7.89
N GLU A 167 20.03 -2.73 -7.63
CA GLU A 167 20.81 -2.98 -6.39
C GLU A 167 19.97 -2.72 -5.14
N GLN A 168 19.24 -1.61 -5.12
CA GLN A 168 18.36 -1.23 -4.01
C GLN A 168 17.23 -2.24 -3.79
N ILE A 169 16.60 -2.71 -4.88
CA ILE A 169 15.54 -3.71 -4.81
C ILE A 169 16.09 -5.04 -4.32
N VAL A 170 17.23 -5.50 -4.86
CA VAL A 170 17.87 -6.77 -4.45
C VAL A 170 18.24 -6.73 -2.98
N SER A 171 18.83 -5.62 -2.51
CA SER A 171 19.15 -5.43 -1.09
C SER A 171 17.92 -5.52 -0.18
N ALA A 172 16.79 -4.92 -0.59
CA ALA A 172 15.54 -5.04 0.15
C ALA A 172 14.98 -6.48 0.17
N VAL A 173 15.03 -7.20 -0.95
CA VAL A 173 14.56 -8.60 -1.02
C VAL A 173 15.42 -9.52 -0.17
N GLU A 174 16.74 -9.35 -0.21
CA GLU A 174 17.67 -10.08 0.66
C GLU A 174 17.30 -9.85 2.14
N TYR A 175 17.04 -8.61 2.53
CA TYR A 175 16.61 -8.29 3.90
C TYR A 175 15.28 -8.99 4.25
N ILE A 176 14.26 -8.94 3.39
CA ILE A 176 12.97 -9.61 3.59
C ILE A 176 13.19 -11.12 3.81
N HIS A 177 13.99 -11.75 2.96
CA HIS A 177 14.30 -13.18 3.04
C HIS A 177 15.10 -13.51 4.30
N SER A 178 16.01 -12.63 4.75
CA SER A 178 16.74 -12.80 6.02
C SER A 178 15.83 -12.80 7.25
N LYS A 179 14.68 -12.12 7.15
CA LYS A 179 13.63 -12.13 8.18
C LYS A 179 12.64 -13.28 8.03
N ARG A 180 12.94 -14.27 7.18
CA ARG A 180 12.05 -15.41 6.87
C ARG A 180 10.69 -14.96 6.35
N HIS A 181 10.67 -13.92 5.53
CA HIS A 181 9.48 -13.47 4.83
C HIS A 181 9.62 -13.70 3.32
N VAL A 182 8.48 -13.89 2.66
CA VAL A 182 8.39 -13.93 1.18
C VAL A 182 7.41 -12.87 0.72
N HIS A 183 7.78 -12.05 -0.26
CA HIS A 183 6.96 -10.92 -0.72
C HIS A 183 5.77 -11.37 -1.58
N ARG A 184 6.01 -12.28 -2.55
CA ARG A 184 5.04 -12.96 -3.43
C ARG A 184 4.30 -12.11 -4.47
N ASP A 185 4.31 -10.79 -4.36
CA ASP A 185 3.71 -9.87 -5.34
C ASP A 185 4.70 -8.78 -5.76
N LEU A 186 5.98 -9.16 -5.97
CA LEU A 186 6.96 -8.23 -6.52
C LEU A 186 6.58 -7.91 -7.96
N LYS A 187 6.39 -6.62 -8.23
CA LYS A 187 6.08 -6.07 -9.56
C LYS A 187 6.42 -4.58 -9.59
N PRO A 188 6.62 -3.96 -10.77
CA PRO A 188 6.97 -2.55 -10.88
C PRO A 188 5.95 -1.59 -10.27
N GLU A 189 4.68 -1.98 -10.12
CA GLU A 189 3.66 -1.18 -9.40
C GLU A 189 3.89 -1.12 -7.90
N ASN A 190 4.50 -2.16 -7.31
CA ASN A 190 4.73 -2.28 -5.87
C ASN A 190 6.11 -1.76 -5.46
N ILE A 191 6.92 -1.28 -6.40
CA ILE A 191 8.20 -0.62 -6.15
C ILE A 191 7.99 0.89 -6.32
N LEU A 192 8.04 1.62 -5.22
CA LEU A 192 7.87 3.07 -5.15
C LEU A 192 9.23 3.77 -5.07
N PHE A 193 9.21 5.10 -5.14
CA PHE A 193 10.38 5.91 -4.84
C PHE A 193 10.15 6.74 -3.57
N GLY A 194 11.08 6.72 -2.64
CA GLY A 194 11.08 7.65 -1.50
C GLY A 194 11.19 9.09 -1.98
N LEU A 195 10.87 10.04 -1.09
CA LEU A 195 11.06 11.47 -1.38
C LEU A 195 12.54 11.85 -1.55
N ASP A 196 13.45 10.95 -1.16
CA ASP A 196 14.89 11.02 -1.40
C ASP A 196 15.34 10.43 -2.75
N GLY A 197 14.38 9.97 -3.57
CA GLY A 197 14.63 9.38 -4.90
C GLY A 197 15.05 7.91 -4.88
N LYS A 198 15.12 7.26 -3.70
CA LYS A 198 15.53 5.85 -3.59
C LYS A 198 14.38 4.89 -3.83
N ALA A 199 14.64 3.76 -4.46
CA ALA A 199 13.64 2.71 -4.66
C ALA A 199 13.25 2.08 -3.31
N LYS A 200 11.95 1.86 -3.11
CA LYS A 200 11.37 1.26 -1.91
C LYS A 200 10.32 0.22 -2.27
N ILE A 201 10.51 -1.01 -1.81
CA ILE A 201 9.50 -2.07 -1.94
C ILE A 201 8.33 -1.77 -1.00
N GLY A 202 7.12 -1.83 -1.53
CA GLY A 202 5.87 -1.63 -0.81
C GLY A 202 4.82 -2.68 -1.15
N ASP A 203 3.62 -2.50 -0.60
CA ASP A 203 2.45 -3.38 -0.74
C ASP A 203 2.68 -4.85 -0.33
N PHE A 204 2.93 -5.03 0.96
CA PHE A 204 3.13 -6.34 1.60
C PHE A 204 1.83 -7.15 1.80
N GLY A 205 0.76 -6.86 1.04
CA GLY A 205 -0.57 -7.43 1.24
C GLY A 205 -0.70 -8.95 1.02
N LEU A 206 0.38 -9.61 0.56
CA LEU A 206 0.45 -11.06 0.33
C LEU A 206 1.61 -11.73 1.07
N VAL A 207 2.34 -10.99 1.90
CA VAL A 207 3.54 -11.47 2.58
C VAL A 207 3.19 -12.54 3.62
N THR A 208 4.07 -13.54 3.72
CA THR A 208 3.97 -14.61 4.71
C THR A 208 5.28 -14.81 5.42
N GLN A 209 5.21 -15.51 6.53
CA GLN A 209 6.34 -16.18 7.15
C GLN A 209 6.68 -17.50 6.43
N ASP A 210 7.98 -17.76 6.23
CA ASP A 210 8.57 -19.07 5.94
C ASP A 210 8.75 -19.81 7.28
N ASP A 211 8.00 -20.88 7.51
CA ASP A 211 8.25 -21.82 8.61
C ASP A 211 9.14 -22.95 8.10
N ASP A 212 10.45 -22.72 8.13
CA ASP A 212 11.47 -23.74 7.88
C ASP A 212 11.64 -24.64 9.12
N GLY A 213 10.67 -25.52 9.35
CA GLY A 213 10.84 -26.67 10.25
C GLY A 213 11.43 -27.90 9.54
N ASP A 214 11.44 -27.90 8.21
CA ASP A 214 11.94 -28.99 7.37
C ASP A 214 12.21 -28.42 5.97
N ASP A 215 13.48 -28.42 5.53
CA ASP A 215 13.92 -27.96 4.21
C ASP A 215 13.22 -28.70 3.05
N ASN A 216 12.47 -29.78 3.33
CA ASN A 216 11.65 -30.52 2.36
C ASN A 216 10.13 -30.26 2.46
N ALA A 217 9.66 -29.51 3.47
CA ALA A 217 8.24 -29.28 3.71
C ALA A 217 7.78 -27.98 3.05
N LEU A 218 7.56 -28.02 1.73
CA LEU A 218 6.92 -26.93 1.01
C LEU A 218 5.57 -26.59 1.67
N MET A 219 5.40 -25.32 2.09
CA MET A 219 4.18 -24.82 2.73
C MET A 219 2.97 -24.90 1.83
N GLU A 220 1.79 -25.26 2.37
CA GLU A 220 0.51 -25.15 1.67
C GLU A 220 0.01 -23.69 1.70
N ARG A 221 0.12 -23.00 0.56
CA ARG A 221 -0.18 -21.56 0.41
C ARG A 221 -1.46 -21.34 -0.40
N SER A 222 -2.09 -20.17 -0.22
CA SER A 222 -3.31 -19.79 -0.96
C SER A 222 -3.03 -19.74 -2.46
N ARG A 223 -3.78 -20.48 -3.27
CA ARG A 223 -3.66 -20.49 -4.73
C ARG A 223 -3.94 -19.11 -5.33
N GLU A 224 -3.25 -18.77 -6.42
CA GLU A 224 -3.59 -17.68 -7.35
C GLU A 224 -3.69 -16.28 -6.74
N ARG A 225 -2.80 -15.92 -5.81
CA ARG A 225 -2.71 -14.54 -5.30
C ARG A 225 -1.54 -13.79 -5.95
N GLY A 226 -1.82 -12.61 -6.52
CA GLY A 226 -0.84 -11.71 -7.13
C GLY A 226 -1.20 -11.33 -8.57
N THR A 227 -0.42 -10.45 -9.20
CA THR A 227 -0.59 -10.15 -10.63
C THR A 227 0.15 -11.20 -11.48
N HIS A 228 -0.57 -11.89 -12.38
CA HIS A 228 -0.03 -13.01 -13.16
C HIS A 228 1.22 -12.71 -13.98
N SER A 229 1.47 -11.45 -14.36
CA SER A 229 2.58 -11.06 -15.26
C SER A 229 3.98 -11.21 -14.65
N TYR A 230 4.11 -11.24 -13.33
CA TYR A 230 5.40 -11.39 -12.63
C TYR A 230 5.44 -12.63 -11.73
N MET A 231 4.35 -13.40 -11.73
CA MET A 231 4.17 -14.56 -10.88
C MET A 231 5.00 -15.73 -11.41
N ALA A 232 5.78 -16.36 -10.54
CA ALA A 232 6.54 -17.56 -10.87
C ALA A 232 5.59 -18.73 -11.19
N PRO A 233 5.94 -19.63 -12.12
CA PRO A 233 5.06 -20.74 -12.52
C PRO A 233 4.64 -21.61 -11.33
N GLU A 234 5.54 -21.87 -10.39
CA GLU A 234 5.30 -22.66 -9.18
C GLU A 234 4.34 -21.99 -8.17
N GLN A 235 4.10 -20.68 -8.26
CA GLN A 235 3.08 -20.00 -7.42
C GLN A 235 1.65 -20.43 -7.76
N ARG A 236 1.44 -21.07 -8.92
CA ARG A 236 0.15 -21.71 -9.28
C ARG A 236 -0.08 -23.00 -8.50
N GLU A 237 0.98 -23.59 -8.00
CA GLU A 237 0.92 -24.74 -7.13
C GLU A 237 0.70 -24.32 -5.67
N LYS A 238 0.47 -25.31 -4.80
CA LYS A 238 0.27 -25.05 -3.37
C LYS A 238 1.58 -24.81 -2.63
N LYS A 239 2.72 -25.14 -3.22
CA LYS A 239 3.99 -25.44 -2.55
C LYS A 239 5.13 -24.70 -3.22
N TYR A 240 5.58 -23.58 -2.64
CA TYR A 240 6.66 -22.75 -3.17
C TYR A 240 7.41 -22.03 -2.05
N ASP A 241 8.68 -21.71 -2.30
CA ASP A 241 9.60 -21.06 -1.37
C ASP A 241 9.84 -19.58 -1.74
N ARG A 242 10.87 -18.97 -1.17
CA ARG A 242 11.30 -17.59 -1.46
C ARG A 242 11.80 -17.35 -2.90
N LYS A 243 12.06 -18.39 -3.70
CA LYS A 243 12.57 -18.25 -5.09
C LYS A 243 11.57 -17.59 -6.03
N VAL A 244 10.29 -17.58 -5.67
CA VAL A 244 9.25 -16.86 -6.42
C VAL A 244 9.55 -15.36 -6.54
N ASP A 245 10.13 -14.76 -5.50
CA ASP A 245 10.56 -13.35 -5.53
C ASP A 245 11.76 -13.17 -6.47
N ILE A 246 12.66 -14.16 -6.56
CA ILE A 246 13.82 -14.13 -7.43
C ILE A 246 13.42 -14.20 -8.91
N PHE A 247 12.40 -15.02 -9.23
CA PHE A 247 11.81 -15.05 -10.56
C PHE A 247 11.23 -13.68 -10.96
N ALA A 248 10.42 -13.09 -10.07
CA ALA A 248 9.86 -11.76 -10.29
C ALA A 248 10.95 -10.69 -10.48
N LEU A 249 12.03 -10.72 -9.67
CA LEU A 249 13.18 -9.83 -9.82
C LEU A 249 13.86 -9.95 -11.19
N GLY A 250 13.98 -11.17 -11.72
CA GLY A 250 14.55 -11.41 -13.05
C GLY A 250 13.74 -10.71 -14.15
N LEU A 251 12.42 -10.82 -14.10
CA LEU A 251 11.52 -10.13 -15.04
C LEU A 251 11.59 -8.61 -14.89
N ILE A 252 11.57 -8.10 -13.65
CA ILE A 252 11.68 -6.66 -13.36
C ILE A 252 13.02 -6.11 -13.89
N TYR A 253 14.12 -6.81 -13.65
CA TYR A 253 15.45 -6.40 -14.13
C TYR A 253 15.51 -6.36 -15.65
N PHE A 254 14.94 -7.37 -16.32
CA PHE A 254 14.84 -7.39 -17.78
C PHE A 254 14.06 -6.17 -18.31
N GLU A 255 12.92 -5.82 -17.71
CA GLU A 255 12.14 -4.64 -18.11
C GLU A 255 12.85 -3.32 -17.82
N ILE A 256 13.63 -3.24 -16.74
CA ILE A 256 14.47 -2.07 -16.45
C ILE A 256 15.49 -1.87 -17.57
N LEU A 257 16.14 -2.93 -18.05
CA LEU A 257 17.21 -2.84 -19.04
C LEU A 257 16.73 -2.74 -20.48
N TRP A 258 15.62 -3.40 -20.81
CA TRP A 258 15.16 -3.55 -22.19
C TRP A 258 13.88 -2.77 -22.47
N LYS A 259 13.84 -2.12 -23.63
CA LYS A 259 12.63 -1.44 -24.09
C LYS A 259 11.67 -2.47 -24.68
N LEU A 260 10.57 -2.71 -23.97
CA LEU A 260 9.41 -3.42 -24.48
C LEU A 260 8.40 -2.38 -24.99
N SER A 261 8.18 -2.37 -26.29
CA SER A 261 7.47 -1.31 -26.99
C SER A 261 5.95 -1.49 -26.91
N THR A 262 5.48 -2.72 -26.68
CA THR A 262 4.04 -3.01 -26.59
C THR A 262 3.72 -3.97 -25.44
N GLY A 263 2.45 -3.95 -25.00
CA GLY A 263 1.97 -4.92 -24.01
C GLY A 263 1.96 -6.36 -24.52
N HIS A 264 1.82 -6.57 -25.84
CA HIS A 264 1.88 -7.88 -26.48
C HIS A 264 3.30 -8.45 -26.43
N GLU A 265 4.30 -7.64 -26.81
CA GLU A 265 5.72 -8.02 -26.73
C GLU A 265 6.11 -8.40 -25.28
N ARG A 266 5.63 -7.65 -24.29
CA ARG A 266 5.84 -8.00 -22.88
C ARG A 266 5.22 -9.35 -22.52
N ALA A 267 3.99 -9.61 -22.95
CA ALA A 267 3.32 -10.89 -22.67
C ALA A 267 4.07 -12.08 -23.30
N GLU A 268 4.50 -11.94 -24.56
CA GLU A 268 5.27 -12.96 -25.27
C GLU A 268 6.62 -13.24 -24.59
N VAL A 269 7.34 -12.20 -24.16
CA VAL A 269 8.60 -12.37 -23.45
C VAL A 269 8.40 -13.04 -22.09
N THR A 270 7.37 -12.64 -21.33
CA THR A 270 7.03 -13.30 -20.06
C THR A 270 6.67 -14.77 -20.27
N GLU A 271 5.88 -15.09 -21.29
CA GLU A 271 5.51 -16.47 -21.62
C GLU A 271 6.72 -17.29 -22.06
N LEU A 272 7.60 -16.73 -22.89
CA LEU A 272 8.85 -17.35 -23.30
C LEU A 272 9.75 -17.65 -22.09
N ILE A 273 10.00 -16.66 -21.22
CA ILE A 273 10.83 -16.84 -20.03
C ILE A 273 10.21 -17.91 -19.11
N SER A 274 8.89 -17.89 -18.92
CA SER A 274 8.18 -18.89 -18.10
C SER A 274 8.33 -20.30 -18.66
N SER A 275 8.20 -20.46 -19.99
CA SER A 275 8.39 -21.75 -20.66
C SER A 275 9.84 -22.26 -20.57
N LEU A 276 10.83 -21.36 -20.59
CA LEU A 276 12.24 -21.69 -20.42
C LEU A 276 12.58 -22.12 -19.00
N THR A 277 11.86 -21.60 -17.99
CA THR A 277 12.01 -22.02 -16.60
C THR A 277 11.30 -23.33 -16.29
N ASP A 278 10.15 -23.61 -16.91
CA ASP A 278 9.47 -24.91 -16.80
C ASP A 278 10.31 -26.07 -17.37
N LEU A 279 11.22 -25.78 -18.30
CA LEU A 279 12.18 -26.75 -18.84
C LEU A 279 13.33 -27.10 -17.87
N ARG A 280 13.41 -26.50 -16.67
CA ARG A 280 14.40 -26.82 -15.64
C ARG A 280 13.90 -27.85 -14.62
N THR A 281 13.60 -29.04 -15.11
CA THR A 281 13.87 -30.30 -14.38
C THR A 281 15.37 -30.65 -14.35
N TYR A 282 16.22 -29.83 -14.98
CA TYR A 282 17.67 -29.92 -14.84
C TYR A 282 18.15 -28.99 -13.73
N LYS A 283 18.73 -29.59 -12.68
CA LYS A 283 19.51 -28.97 -11.62
C LYS A 283 20.33 -27.79 -12.15
N CYS A 284 19.81 -26.59 -12.00
CA CYS A 284 20.60 -25.38 -12.09
C CYS A 284 20.63 -24.81 -10.68
N ASP A 285 21.69 -25.12 -9.94
CA ASP A 285 22.17 -24.25 -8.87
C ASP A 285 22.50 -22.90 -9.52
N VAL A 286 21.48 -22.06 -9.65
CA VAL A 286 21.69 -20.65 -9.97
C VAL A 286 22.25 -20.03 -8.71
N ARG A 287 23.58 -20.13 -8.53
CA ARG A 287 24.34 -19.09 -7.85
C ARG A 287 24.16 -17.84 -8.71
N ILE A 288 23.17 -17.03 -8.36
CA ILE A 288 23.16 -15.64 -8.78
C ILE A 288 24.28 -14.98 -7.97
N SER A 289 25.51 -15.11 -8.44
CA SER A 289 26.59 -14.21 -8.05
C SER A 289 26.30 -12.87 -8.71
N PHE A 290 25.54 -12.02 -8.01
CA PHE A 290 25.67 -10.58 -8.19
C PHE A 290 27.01 -10.20 -7.58
N PHE A 291 28.04 -10.21 -8.44
CA PHE A 291 29.47 -10.01 -8.16
C PHE A 291 30.17 -11.12 -7.35
#